data_AF-A0A8T4EGS3-F1
#
_entry.id   AF-A0A8T4EGS3-F1
#
_cell.length_a   1.000
_cell.length_b   1.000
_cell.length_c   1.000
_cell.angle_alpha   90.00
_cell.angle_beta   90.00
_cell.angle_gamma   90.00
#
_symmetry.space_group_name_H-M   'P 1'
#
loop_
_entity.id
_entity.type
_entity.pdbx_description
1 polymer ?
#
loop_
_entity_poly.entity_id
_entity_poly.type
_entity_poly.pdbx_seq_one_letter_code
_entity_poly.pdbx_strand_id
1 'polypeptide(L)' 'MNRNTTFWIFGALQALTLGFIVYFVLQPSGIGNDTRIMLSILFPLFFLIMEYLTYSKR' A
#
# COMPACT_ATOMS: atom_id res chain seq x y z
N MET A 1 8.45 -10.40 -20.04
CA MET A 1 7.82 -10.45 -18.71
C MET A 1 6.34 -10.14 -18.89
N ASN A 2 5.44 -11.00 -18.40
CA ASN A 2 4.00 -10.82 -18.63
C ASN A 2 3.53 -9.55 -17.90
N ARG A 3 2.66 -8.74 -18.52
CA ARG A 3 2.16 -7.47 -17.92
C ARG A 3 1.58 -7.69 -16.51
N ASN A 4 0.88 -8.80 -16.31
CA ASN A 4 0.33 -9.18 -15.00
C ASN A 4 1.43 -9.46 -13.97
N THR A 5 2.51 -10.14 -14.37
CA THR A 5 3.64 -10.44 -13.48
C THR A 5 4.35 -9.17 -13.05
N THR A 6 4.55 -8.23 -13.98
CA THR A 6 5.14 -6.92 -13.68
C THR A 6 4.27 -6.13 -12.71
N PHE A 7 2.95 -6.09 -12.93
CA PHE A 7 2.01 -5.42 -12.03
C PHE A 7 2.08 -5.97 -10.61
N TRP A 8 2.02 -7.29 -10.43
CA TRP A 8 2.04 -7.89 -9.11
C TRP A 8 3.37 -7.66 -8.37
N ILE A 9 4.50 -7.69 -9.08
CA ILE A 9 5.82 -7.46 -8.46
C ILE A 9 5.97 -6.00 -8.03
N PHE A 10 5.74 -5.05 -8.94
CA PHE A 10 5.93 -3.63 -8.63
C PHE A 10 4.82 -3.09 -7.73
N GLY A 11 3.59 -3.54 -7.89
CA GLY A 11 2.46 -3.18 -7.04
C GLY A 11 2.64 -3.67 -5.60
N ALA A 12 3.07 -4.92 -5.39
CA ALA A 12 3.35 -5.42 -4.05
C ALA A 12 4.53 -4.68 -3.39
N LEU A 13 5.60 -4.42 -4.15
CA LEU A 13 6.76 -3.66 -3.66
C LEU A 13 6.37 -2.22 -3.29
N GLN A 14 5.54 -1.58 -4.11
CA GLN A 14 4.99 -0.26 -3.85
C GLN A 14 4.12 -0.26 -2.60
N ALA A 15 3.19 -1.21 -2.46
CA ALA A 15 2.31 -1.32 -1.30
C ALA A 15 3.11 -1.49 0.01
N LEU A 16 4.13 -2.35 0.01
CA LEU A 16 5.02 -2.53 1.17
C LEU A 16 5.75 -1.23 1.52
N THR A 17 6.37 -0.59 0.53
CA THR A 17 7.12 0.66 0.73
C THR A 17 6.21 1.76 1.27
N LEU A 18 5.02 1.89 0.71
CA LEU A 18 4.02 2.88 1.12
C LEU A 18 3.53 2.61 2.55
N GLY A 19 3.36 1.34 2.94
CA GLY A 19 3.02 0.97 4.31
C GLY A 19 4.08 1.41 5.32
N PHE A 20 5.37 1.18 5.02
CA PHE A 20 6.46 1.69 5.86
C PHE A 20 6.44 3.21 5.96
N ILE A 21 6.26 3.92 4.82
CA ILE A 21 6.18 5.38 4.81
C ILE A 21 5.04 5.86 5.72
N VAL A 22 3.84 5.30 5.58
CA VAL A 22 2.68 5.66 6.40
C VAL A 22 2.96 5.41 7.88
N TYR A 23 3.56 4.26 8.22
CA TYR A 23 3.90 3.94 9.60
C TYR A 23 4.84 4.97 10.22
N PHE A 24 5.91 5.39 9.53
CA PHE A 24 6.85 6.38 10.05
C PHE A 24 6.30 7.80 10.05
N VAL A 25 5.55 8.19 9.01
CA VAL A 25 4.92 9.52 8.93
C VAL A 25 3.92 9.75 10.06
N LEU A 26 3.23 8.69 10.50
CA LEU A 26 2.26 8.75 11.59
C LEU A 26 2.90 8.64 12.99
N GLN A 27 4.22 8.48 13.09
CA GLN A 27 4.92 8.38 14.37
C GLN A 27 4.84 9.65 15.24
N PRO A 28 5.08 10.87 14.73
CA PRO A 28 5.01 12.09 15.54
C PRO A 28 3.59 12.57 15.86
N SER A 29 2.54 12.01 15.25
CA SER A 29 1.16 12.51 15.36
C SER A 29 0.43 12.19 16.67
N GLY A 30 1.08 11.53 17.64
CA GLY A 30 0.46 11.16 18.92
C GLY A 30 -0.63 10.08 18.81
N ILE A 31 -0.77 9.46 17.63
CA ILE A 31 -1.71 8.38 17.34
C ILE A 31 -1.17 7.08 17.96
N GLY A 32 -2.05 6.29 18.58
CA GLY A 32 -1.71 5.00 19.17
C GLY A 32 -1.06 4.05 18.15
N ASN A 33 -0.12 3.23 18.62
CA ASN A 33 0.63 2.31 17.74
C ASN A 33 -0.29 1.34 17.00
N ASP A 34 -1.38 0.90 17.62
CA ASP A 34 -2.38 0.01 17.00
C ASP A 34 -3.05 0.65 15.79
N THR A 35 -3.48 1.91 15.95
CA THR A 35 -4.08 2.70 14.85
C THR A 35 -3.04 2.96 13.76
N ARG A 36 -1.78 3.22 14.12
CA ARG A 36 -0.70 3.42 13.17
C ARG A 36 -0.43 2.18 12.32
N ILE A 37 -0.38 1.01 12.94
CA ILE A 37 -0.23 -0.28 12.25
C ILE A 37 -1.43 -0.50 11.33
N MET A 38 -2.65 -0.31 11.85
CA MET A 38 -3.88 -0.48 11.08
C MET A 38 -3.89 0.39 9.82
N LEU A 39 -3.60 1.69 9.94
CA LEU A 39 -3.53 2.60 8.79
C LEU A 39 -2.39 2.25 7.83
N SER A 40 -1.22 1.86 8.35
CA SER A 40 -0.06 1.48 7.53
C SER A 40 -0.32 0.24 6.67
N ILE A 41 -1.27 -0.61 7.06
CA ILE A 41 -1.67 -1.78 6.28
C ILE A 41 -2.86 -1.43 5.38
N LEU A 42 -3.93 -0.85 5.93
CA LEU A 42 -5.17 -0.59 5.18
C LEU A 42 -4.96 0.36 4.00
N PHE A 43 -4.19 1.43 4.19
CA PHE A 43 -3.98 2.43 3.15
C PHE A 43 -3.31 1.86 1.88
N PRO A 44 -2.12 1.23 1.96
CA PRO A 44 -1.51 0.63 0.77
C PRO A 44 -2.31 -0.53 0.17
N LEU A 45 -3.07 -1.28 0.98
CA LEU A 45 -3.90 -2.38 0.50
C LEU A 45 -5.07 -1.86 -0.35
N PHE A 46 -5.78 -0.83 0.13
CA PHE A 46 -6.83 -0.15 -0.64
C PHE A 46 -6.27 0.48 -1.91
N PHE A 47 -5.09 1.10 -1.83
CA PHE A 47 -4.43 1.69 -2.98
C PHE A 47 -4.13 0.63 -4.06
N LEU A 48 -3.55 -0.51 -3.66
CA LEU A 48 -3.22 -1.62 -4.56
C LEU A 48 -4.48 -2.21 -5.22
N ILE A 49 -5.57 -2.35 -4.47
CA ILE A 49 -6.86 -2.82 -5.00
C ILE A 49 -7.39 -1.84 -6.06
N MET A 50 -7.36 -0.54 -5.79
CA MET A 50 -7.82 0.48 -6.74
C MET A 50 -6.95 0.51 -8.00
N GLU A 51 -5.65 0.33 -7.85
CA GLU A 51 -4.71 0.23 -8.97
C GLU A 51 -5.03 -1.00 -9.83
N TYR A 52 -5.25 -2.16 -9.19
CA TYR A 52 -5.65 -3.39 -9.87
C TYR A 52 -6.98 -3.23 -10.61
N LEU A 53 -7.99 -2.63 -9.99
CA LEU A 53 -9.29 -2.41 -10.64
C LEU A 53 -9.19 -1.45 -11.83
N THR A 54 -8.32 -0.44 -11.75
CA THR A 54 -8.07 0.51 -12.84
C THR A 54 -7.32 -0.14 -13.99
N TYR A 55 -6.32 -0.97 -13.67
CA TYR A 55 -5.49 -1.66 -14.66
C TYR A 55 -6.22 -2.85 -15.30
N SER A 56 -7.12 -3.51 -14.57
CA SER A 56 -7.95 -4.64 -15.05
C SER A 56 -9.09 -4.19 -15.97
N LYS A 57 -9.56 -2.96 -15.82
CA LYS A 57 -10.57 -2.36 -16.72
C LYS A 57 -9.99 -1.80 -18.02
N ARG A 58 -8.67 -1.70 -18.15
CA ARG A 58 -7.96 -1.24 -19.36
C ARG A 58 -7.40 -2.41 -20.15
#